data_AF-A0A930A9P0-F1
#
_entry.id   AF-A0A930A9P0-F1
#
_cell.length_a   1.000
_cell.length_b   1.000
_cell.length_c   1.000
_cell.angle_alpha   90.00
_cell.angle_beta   90.00
_cell.angle_gamma   90.00
#
_symmetry.space_group_name_H-M   'P 1'
#
loop_
_entity.id
_entity.type
_entity.pdbx_description
1 polymer ?
#
loop_
_entity_poly.entity_id
_entity_poly.type
_entity_poly.pdbx_seq_one_letter_code
_entity_poly.pdbx_strand_id
1 'polypeptide(L)'
;MSMIHCRIVTPHGVYKELDTSILNIETQDGQRGILPEHMPIVTMLRIGKMTTVESGKRMEYAVTGGLFYFRDNKAEIMVDAIENKDEIDVERAIAAKIRAEQRLQSNDKNVDQVRAEIALKKALNRLNVKG
;
A
#
# COMPACT_ATOMS: atom_id res chain seq x y z
N MET A 1 -5.55 25.54 -7.32
CA MET A 1 -6.00 24.57 -6.29
C MET A 1 -4.78 24.16 -5.49
N SER A 2 -4.90 24.07 -4.17
CA SER A 2 -3.81 23.57 -3.32
C SER A 2 -3.61 22.07 -3.58
N MET A 3 -2.39 21.58 -3.45
CA MET A 3 -2.00 20.20 -3.73
C MET A 3 -1.24 19.62 -2.53
N ILE A 4 -1.32 18.30 -2.36
CA ILE A 4 -0.50 17.55 -1.42
C ILE A 4 0.78 17.14 -2.14
N HIS A 5 1.93 17.52 -1.60
CA HIS A 5 3.21 16.97 -2.00
C HIS A 5 3.46 15.67 -1.24
N CYS A 6 3.44 14.53 -1.94
CA CYS A 6 3.53 13.20 -1.36
C CYS A 6 4.88 12.55 -1.69
N ARG A 7 5.58 12.12 -0.65
CA ARG A 7 6.85 11.39 -0.73
C ARG A 7 6.68 9.98 -0.21
N ILE A 8 6.94 9.00 -1.06
CA ILE A 8 6.81 7.58 -0.74
C ILE A 8 8.19 6.96 -0.62
N VAL A 9 8.46 6.36 0.53
CA VAL A 9 9.76 5.81 0.92
C VAL A 9 9.62 4.34 1.27
N THR A 10 10.60 3.57 0.82
CA THR A 10 10.78 2.14 1.12
C THR A 10 12.17 1.90 1.71
N PRO A 11 12.46 0.70 2.24
CA PRO A 11 13.82 0.35 2.65
C PRO A 11 14.87 0.48 1.52
N HIS A 12 14.45 0.50 0.26
CA HIS A 12 15.32 0.69 -0.90
C HIS A 12 15.56 2.16 -1.27
N GLY A 13 14.93 3.10 -0.56
CA GLY A 13 15.00 4.53 -0.82
C GLY A 13 13.65 5.13 -1.23
N VAL A 14 13.70 6.31 -1.85
CA VAL A 14 12.50 6.99 -2.35
C VAL A 14 11.94 6.20 -3.54
N TYR A 15 10.72 5.70 -3.40
CA TYR A 15 10.00 5.04 -4.48
C TYR A 15 9.46 6.06 -5.48
N LYS A 16 8.79 7.11 -4.97
CA LYS A 16 8.20 8.16 -5.80
C LYS A 16 7.92 9.42 -4.99
N GLU A 17 8.09 10.57 -5.63
CA GLU A 17 7.56 11.86 -5.19
C GLU A 17 6.53 12.33 -6.22
N LEU A 18 5.38 12.82 -5.75
CA LEU A 18 4.26 13.21 -6.59
C LEU A 18 3.41 14.29 -5.93
N ASP A 19 2.75 15.09 -6.75
CA ASP A 19 1.72 16.02 -6.27
C ASP A 19 0.33 15.43 -6.54
N THR A 20 -0.55 15.48 -5.54
CA THR A 20 -1.91 14.94 -5.67
C THR A 20 -2.97 15.85 -5.04
N SER A 21 -4.17 15.86 -5.63
CA SER A 21 -5.32 16.60 -5.08
C SER A 21 -6.07 15.82 -4.00
N ILE A 22 -5.84 14.51 -3.91
CA ILE A 22 -6.42 13.64 -2.87
C ILE A 22 -5.55 12.39 -2.71
N LEU A 23 -5.34 11.98 -1.46
CA LEU A 23 -4.69 10.72 -1.12
C LEU A 23 -5.66 9.83 -0.35
N ASN A 24 -6.09 8.73 -0.94
CA ASN A 24 -6.91 7.72 -0.25
C ASN A 24 -6.02 6.59 0.24
N ILE A 25 -6.06 6.33 1.54
CA ILE A 25 -5.24 5.33 2.22
C ILE A 25 -6.10 4.40 3.07
N GLU A 26 -5.57 3.21 3.31
CA GLU A 26 -6.16 2.18 4.16
C GLU A 26 -5.44 2.16 5.51
N THR A 27 -6.12 2.57 6.58
CA THR A 27 -5.61 2.60 7.95
C THR A 27 -6.20 1.48 8.80
N GLN A 28 -5.72 1.34 10.03
CA GLN A 28 -6.18 0.27 10.94
C GLN A 28 -7.67 0.40 11.30
N ASP A 29 -8.21 1.62 11.28
CA ASP A 29 -9.58 1.97 11.64
C ASP A 29 -10.51 2.17 10.43
N GLY A 30 -10.02 2.00 9.20
CA GLY A 30 -10.83 2.09 7.98
C GLY A 30 -10.13 2.80 6.83
N GLN A 31 -10.91 3.25 5.86
CA GLN A 31 -10.39 4.04 4.74
C GLN A 31 -10.40 5.53 5.09
N ARG A 32 -9.33 6.24 4.75
CA ARG A 32 -9.22 7.69 4.94
C ARG A 32 -8.86 8.38 3.64
N GLY A 33 -9.60 9.43 3.30
CA GLY A 33 -9.28 10.36 2.21
C GLY A 33 -8.66 11.63 2.78
N ILE A 34 -7.42 11.92 2.40
CA ILE A 34 -6.67 13.11 2.81
C ILE A 34 -6.73 14.13 1.68
N LEU A 35 -7.24 15.31 2.01
CA LEU A 35 -7.31 16.47 1.12
C LEU A 35 -6.26 17.52 1.52
N PRO A 36 -5.95 18.49 0.63
CA PRO A 36 -5.17 19.65 1.01
C PRO A 36 -5.78 20.34 2.24
N GLU A 37 -4.91 20.89 3.09
CA GLU A 37 -5.21 21.60 4.33
C GLU A 37 -5.85 20.74 5.43
N HIS A 38 -5.74 19.40 5.31
CA HIS A 38 -6.14 18.49 6.38
C HIS A 38 -5.31 18.73 7.65
N MET A 39 -5.91 18.48 8.82
CA MET A 39 -5.20 18.54 10.10
C MET A 39 -4.00 17.57 10.11
N PRO A 40 -2.88 17.91 10.76
CA PRO A 40 -1.76 16.99 10.88
C PRO A 40 -2.18 15.63 11.46
N ILE A 41 -1.67 14.54 10.90
CA ILE A 41 -2.03 13.18 11.31
C ILE A 41 -0.83 12.23 11.17
N VAL A 42 -0.71 11.30 12.11
CA VAL A 42 0.16 10.12 12.05
C VAL A 42 -0.74 8.90 12.19
N THR A 43 -0.59 7.91 11.32
CA THR A 43 -1.38 6.68 11.41
C THR A 43 -0.67 5.49 10.77
N MET A 44 -0.94 4.29 11.28
CA MET A 44 -0.50 3.05 10.69
C MET A 44 -1.35 2.72 9.46
N LEU A 45 -0.69 2.30 8.39
CA LEU A 45 -1.29 1.78 7.17
C LEU A 45 -1.43 0.25 7.28
N ARG A 46 -2.55 -0.29 6.80
CA ARG A 46 -2.71 -1.74 6.61
C ARG A 46 -2.30 -2.17 5.20
N ILE A 47 -2.17 -3.47 4.98
CA ILE A 47 -2.06 -4.02 3.63
C ILE A 47 -3.35 -3.69 2.89
N GLY A 48 -3.26 -2.95 1.80
CA GLY A 48 -4.43 -2.49 1.08
C GLY A 48 -4.11 -1.64 -0.15
N LYS A 49 -5.15 -1.08 -0.74
CA LYS A 49 -5.06 -0.21 -1.91
C LYS A 49 -4.89 1.24 -1.49
N MET A 50 -3.96 1.94 -2.12
CA MET A 50 -3.89 3.40 -2.07
C MET A 50 -4.32 3.96 -3.42
N THR A 51 -5.06 5.07 -3.42
CA THR A 51 -5.36 5.79 -4.67
C THR A 51 -5.01 7.26 -4.55
N THR A 52 -4.55 7.83 -5.66
CA THR A 52 -4.14 9.23 -5.77
C THR A 52 -4.76 9.81 -7.04
N VAL A 53 -4.84 11.13 -7.13
CA VAL A 53 -5.12 11.84 -8.39
C VAL A 53 -3.90 12.67 -8.76
N GLU A 54 -3.17 12.21 -9.77
CA GLU A 54 -1.93 12.81 -10.27
C GLU A 54 -2.20 13.43 -11.65
N SER A 55 -2.02 14.76 -11.79
CA SER A 55 -2.29 15.47 -13.05
C SER A 55 -3.67 15.15 -13.66
N GLY A 56 -4.69 15.03 -12.80
CA GLY A 56 -6.07 14.72 -13.20
C GLY A 56 -6.35 13.24 -13.49
N LYS A 57 -5.36 12.35 -13.37
CA LYS A 57 -5.52 10.91 -13.56
C LYS A 57 -5.51 10.17 -12.23
N ARG A 58 -6.45 9.25 -12.07
CA ARG A 58 -6.50 8.36 -10.91
C ARG A 58 -5.42 7.29 -11.04
N MET A 59 -4.54 7.21 -10.05
CA MET A 59 -3.53 6.16 -9.94
C MET A 59 -3.89 5.23 -8.79
N GLU A 60 -3.59 3.94 -8.92
CA GLU A 60 -3.84 2.94 -7.90
C GLU A 60 -2.55 2.18 -7.57
N TYR A 61 -2.35 1.91 -6.29
CA TYR A 61 -1.13 1.26 -5.77
C TYR A 61 -1.49 0.16 -4.78
N ALA A 62 -0.76 -0.95 -4.84
CA ALA A 62 -0.78 -1.99 -3.82
C ALA A 62 0.25 -1.64 -2.74
N VAL A 63 -0.21 -1.43 -1.51
CA VAL A 63 0.64 -1.08 -0.36
C VAL A 63 0.67 -2.23 0.64
N THR A 64 1.84 -2.57 1.17
CA THR A 64 2.02 -3.71 2.09
C THR A 64 1.84 -3.37 3.57
N GLY A 65 1.27 -2.21 3.89
CA GLY A 65 1.26 -1.62 5.23
C GLY A 65 2.50 -0.76 5.50
N GLY A 66 2.47 -0.02 6.60
CA GLY A 66 3.53 0.94 6.95
C GLY A 66 3.02 2.09 7.81
N LEU A 67 3.63 3.25 7.67
CA LEU A 67 3.29 4.48 8.39
C LEU A 67 2.93 5.60 7.42
N PHE A 68 1.92 6.37 7.77
CA PHE A 68 1.53 7.60 7.11
C PHE A 68 1.71 8.79 8.05
N TYR A 69 2.35 9.84 7.55
CA TYR A 69 2.46 11.12 8.22
C TYR A 69 2.02 12.24 7.27
N PHE A 70 1.23 13.18 7.79
CA PHE A 70 0.80 14.35 7.03
C PHE A 70 0.89 15.61 7.87
N ARG A 71 1.45 16.68 7.29
CA ARG A 71 1.49 18.02 7.86
C ARG A 71 1.80 19.06 6.78
N ASP A 72 1.19 20.24 6.86
CA ASP A 72 1.50 21.39 5.98
C ASP A 72 1.48 21.03 4.47
N ASN A 73 0.47 20.27 4.05
CA ASN A 73 0.32 19.74 2.68
C ASN A 73 1.45 18.81 2.22
N LYS A 74 2.23 18.26 3.14
CA LYS A 74 3.27 17.27 2.89
C LYS A 74 2.83 15.93 3.46
N ALA A 75 2.74 14.93 2.60
CA ALA A 75 2.51 13.54 2.97
C ALA A 75 3.83 12.77 2.90
N GLU A 76 4.14 12.01 3.95
CA GLU A 76 5.19 10.99 3.93
C GLU A 76 4.60 9.60 4.15
N ILE A 77 4.91 8.69 3.23
CA ILE A 77 4.44 7.31 3.24
C ILE A 77 5.66 6.40 3.38
N MET A 78 5.79 5.70 4.50
CA MET A 78 6.91 4.80 4.78
C MET A 78 6.41 3.37 4.81
N VAL A 79 6.75 2.56 3.81
CA VAL A 79 6.16 1.23 3.59
C VAL A 79 7.22 0.22 3.18
N ASP A 80 7.04 -1.06 3.53
CA ASP A 80 7.99 -2.11 3.14
C ASP A 80 8.07 -2.27 1.61
N ALA A 81 6.91 -2.24 0.95
CA ALA A 81 6.79 -2.33 -0.49
C ALA A 81 5.52 -1.61 -0.97
N ILE A 82 5.63 -1.07 -2.18
CA ILE A 82 4.55 -0.44 -2.92
C ILE A 82 4.76 -0.74 -4.40
N GLU A 83 3.65 -1.01 -5.10
CA GLU A 83 3.65 -1.28 -6.53
C GLU A 83 2.49 -0.51 -7.17
N ASN A 84 2.76 0.24 -8.23
CA ASN A 84 1.69 0.82 -9.05
C ASN A 84 0.93 -0.30 -9.75
N LYS A 85 -0.37 -0.11 -10.01
CA LYS A 85 -1.21 -1.03 -10.79
C LYS A 85 -0.52 -1.57 -12.05
N ASP A 86 0.20 -0.72 -12.77
CA ASP A 86 0.86 -1.09 -14.02
C ASP A 86 2.14 -1.91 -13.80
N GLU A 87 2.80 -1.76 -12.64
CA GLU A 87 4.02 -2.47 -12.24
C GLU A 87 3.73 -3.88 -11.67
N ILE A 88 2.48 -4.17 -11.30
CA ILE A 88 2.11 -5.45 -10.70
C ILE A 88 2.27 -6.60 -11.71
N ASP A 89 3.19 -7.50 -11.40
CA ASP A 89 3.37 -8.80 -12.06
C ASP A 89 2.32 -9.80 -11.52
N VAL A 90 1.38 -10.16 -12.39
CA VAL A 90 0.24 -11.03 -12.08
C VAL A 90 0.68 -12.46 -11.84
N GLU A 91 1.58 -12.98 -12.67
CA GLU A 91 2.04 -14.38 -12.55
C GLU A 91 2.78 -14.56 -11.23
N ARG A 92 3.65 -13.61 -10.89
CA ARG A 92 4.34 -13.58 -9.59
C ARG A 92 3.36 -13.49 -8.43
N ALA A 93 2.32 -12.66 -8.53
CA ALA A 93 1.32 -12.52 -7.48
C ALA A 93 0.50 -13.81 -7.28
N ILE A 94 0.11 -14.49 -8.36
CA ILE A 94 -0.57 -15.79 -8.33
C ILE A 94 0.34 -16.86 -7.70
N ALA A 95 1.60 -16.94 -8.12
CA ALA A 95 2.56 -17.89 -7.55
C ALA A 95 2.81 -17.63 -6.05
N ALA A 96 2.83 -16.36 -5.63
CA ALA A 96 2.93 -15.99 -4.22
C ALA A 96 1.69 -16.41 -3.41
N LYS A 97 0.49 -16.21 -3.97
CA LYS A 97 -0.78 -16.67 -3.38
C LYS A 97 -0.75 -18.19 -3.15
N ILE A 98 -0.47 -18.97 -4.20
CA ILE A 98 -0.46 -20.45 -4.13
C ILE A 98 0.54 -20.94 -3.08
N ARG A 99 1.76 -20.39 -3.06
CA ARG A 99 2.77 -20.75 -2.05
C ARG A 99 2.34 -20.43 -0.63
N ALA A 100 1.67 -19.29 -0.42
CA ALA A 100 1.16 -18.91 0.89
C ALA A 100 0.02 -19.82 1.34
N GLU A 101 -0.91 -20.16 0.45
CA GLU A 101 -2.00 -21.12 0.71
C GLU A 101 -1.46 -22.51 1.05
N GLN A 102 -0.48 -23.02 0.29
CA GLN A 102 0.16 -24.31 0.58
C GLN A 102 0.83 -24.33 1.96
N ARG A 103 1.48 -23.22 2.37
CA ARG A 103 2.08 -23.10 3.71
C ARG A 103 1.01 -23.13 4.80
N LEU A 104 -0.10 -22.42 4.61
CA LEU A 104 -1.21 -22.39 5.57
C LEU A 104 -1.93 -23.75 5.69
N GLN A 105 -1.97 -24.53 4.61
CA GLN A 105 -2.55 -25.88 4.61
C GLN A 105 -1.59 -26.97 5.09
N SER A 106 -0.30 -26.65 5.24
CA SER A 106 0.70 -27.59 5.71
C SER A 106 0.50 -27.91 7.20
N ASN A 107 0.60 -29.19 7.56
CA ASN A 107 0.63 -29.64 8.96
C ASN A 107 2.04 -29.55 9.58
N ASP A 108 3.00 -28.92 8.89
CA ASP A 108 4.35 -28.71 9.39
C ASP A 108 4.34 -27.67 10.52
N LYS A 109 4.71 -28.11 11.73
CA LYS A 109 4.76 -27.29 12.95
C LYS A 109 5.82 -26.18 12.89
N ASN A 110 6.74 -26.23 11.93
CA ASN A 110 7.76 -25.18 11.74
C ASN A 110 7.26 -24.02 10.88
N VAL A 111 6.06 -24.10 10.30
CA VAL A 111 5.50 -23.02 9.51
C VAL A 111 5.04 -21.88 10.42
N ASP A 112 5.61 -20.70 10.20
CA ASP A 112 5.10 -19.45 10.76
C ASP A 112 3.80 -19.07 10.04
N GLN A 113 2.67 -19.41 10.68
CA GLN A 113 1.33 -19.17 10.14
C GLN A 113 1.06 -17.68 9.94
N VAL A 114 1.49 -16.82 10.87
CA VAL A 114 1.28 -15.36 10.80
C VAL A 114 1.98 -14.79 9.57
N ARG A 115 3.23 -15.20 9.31
CA ARG A 115 3.94 -14.78 8.09
C ARG A 115 3.27 -15.30 6.82
N ALA A 116 2.75 -16.52 6.83
CA ALA A 116 2.05 -17.08 5.68
C ALA A 116 0.73 -16.33 5.39
N GLU A 117 -0.05 -15.96 6.42
CA GLU A 117 -1.24 -15.13 6.26
C GLU A 117 -0.92 -13.73 5.72
N ILE A 118 0.14 -13.09 6.23
CA ILE A 118 0.60 -11.79 5.74
C ILE A 118 1.00 -11.89 4.27
N ALA A 119 1.75 -12.94 3.89
CA ALA A 119 2.14 -13.17 2.50
C ALA A 119 0.93 -13.37 1.59
N LEU A 120 -0.08 -14.12 2.05
CA LEU A 120 -1.33 -14.30 1.32
C LEU A 120 -2.08 -12.97 1.14
N LYS A 121 -2.24 -12.18 2.21
CA LYS A 121 -2.88 -10.85 2.15
C LYS A 121 -2.16 -9.92 1.16
N LYS A 122 -0.82 -9.88 1.17
CA LYS A 122 -0.02 -9.09 0.22
C LYS A 122 -0.26 -9.54 -1.23
N ALA A 123 -0.31 -10.84 -1.49
CA ALA A 123 -0.56 -11.39 -2.83
C ALA A 123 -1.99 -11.06 -3.32
N LEU A 124 -2.99 -11.27 -2.47
CA LEU A 124 -4.38 -10.94 -2.80
C LEU A 124 -4.58 -9.44 -3.05
N ASN A 125 -3.92 -8.58 -2.28
CA ASN A 125 -3.96 -7.13 -2.50
C ASN A 125 -3.42 -6.74 -3.87
N ARG A 126 -2.28 -7.30 -4.30
CA ARG A 126 -1.74 -7.06 -5.66
C ARG A 126 -2.74 -7.45 -6.74
N LEU A 127 -3.34 -8.63 -6.62
CA LEU A 127 -4.35 -9.13 -7.56
C LEU A 127 -5.60 -8.23 -7.59
N ASN A 128 -6.05 -7.75 -6.42
CA ASN A 128 -7.18 -6.83 -6.29
C ASN A 128 -6.90 -5.44 -6.90
N VAL A 129 -5.69 -4.92 -6.78
CA VAL A 129 -5.33 -3.64 -7.39
C VAL A 129 -5.21 -3.76 -8.92
N LYS A 130 -4.72 -4.90 -9.41
CA LYS A 130 -4.59 -5.15 -10.84
C LYS A 130 -5.94 -5.35 -11.53
N GLY A 131 -6.82 -6.16 -10.93
CA GLY A 131 -8.11 -6.59 -11.46
C GLY A 131 -9.27 -5.65 -11.14
#